data_AF-A0AAN6JV51-F1
#
_entry.id   AF-A0AAN6JV51-F1
#
_cell.length_a   1.000
_cell.length_b   1.000
_cell.length_c   1.000
_cell.angle_alpha   90.00
_cell.angle_beta   90.00
_cell.angle_gamma   90.00
#
_symmetry.space_group_name_H-M   'P 1'
#
loop_
_entity.id
_entity.type
_entity.pdbx_description
1 polymer ?
#
loop_
_entity_poly.entity_id
_entity_poly.type
_entity_poly.pdbx_seq_one_letter_code
_entity_poly.pdbx_strand_id
1 'polypeptide(L)'
;MSWAGLKKSVTRAGTMVMQKTSQVDKTVDTEFAEEEARYRTLEKESIQLQKEAKAYLDSIRGLSSAQARIGETVASFYADSSAEAMAATAYKRATEELDGKSQRELDAPFRATVLEPIGRLCSYFTEINKTIEKRNRKLLDYDAARTKHRKLTEKPSDDPTKLPRAEREMEDAKILFDQLNNQLLEELPQLIDLRIPYLDPSFEAMVRMQTRFAEEGYEKLGGVQRFFAEGVREEYAEGQLDVQVEGVLQEMRELSICGMSS
;
A
#
# COMPACT_ATOMS: atom_id res chain seq x y z
N MET A 1 -8.62 -25.89 18.89
CA MET A 1 -7.81 -26.82 18.06
C MET A 1 -8.08 -28.25 18.49
N SER A 2 -8.31 -29.17 17.56
CA SER A 2 -8.59 -30.59 17.90
C SER A 2 -7.30 -31.38 18.13
N TRP A 3 -7.37 -32.42 18.98
CA TRP A 3 -6.26 -33.35 19.25
C TRP A 3 -5.67 -33.98 17.98
N ALA A 4 -6.53 -34.29 17.00
CA ALA A 4 -6.12 -34.80 15.69
C ALA A 4 -5.33 -33.76 14.88
N GLY A 5 -5.65 -32.47 15.00
CA GLY A 5 -4.90 -31.38 14.37
C GLY A 5 -3.50 -31.21 14.96
N LEU A 6 -3.38 -31.32 16.29
CA LEU A 6 -2.09 -31.26 16.99
C LEU A 6 -1.16 -32.41 16.56
N LYS A 7 -1.70 -33.64 16.47
CA LYS A 7 -0.95 -34.83 16.03
C LYS A 7 -0.45 -34.69 14.58
N LYS A 8 -1.27 -34.15 13.68
CA LYS A 8 -0.85 -33.89 12.29
C LYS A 8 0.23 -32.80 12.20
N SER A 9 0.15 -31.77 13.04
CA SER A 9 1.18 -30.71 13.10
C SER A 9 2.56 -31.26 13.47
N VAL A 10 2.64 -32.07 14.54
CA VAL A 10 3.89 -32.71 14.96
C VAL A 10 4.46 -33.63 13.89
N THR A 11 3.59 -34.39 13.21
CA THR A 11 4.00 -35.28 12.11
C THR A 11 4.62 -34.48 10.95
N ARG A 12 4.01 -33.36 10.56
CA ARG A 12 4.53 -32.49 9.47
C ARG A 12 5.85 -31.82 9.82
N ALA A 13 6.02 -31.38 11.07
CA ALA A 13 7.29 -30.84 11.54
C ALA A 13 8.42 -31.88 11.41
N GLY A 14 8.13 -33.14 11.76
CA GLY A 14 9.05 -34.26 11.53
C GLY A 14 9.38 -34.47 10.05
N THR A 15 8.38 -34.45 9.17
CA THR A 15 8.58 -34.60 7.71
C THR A 15 9.47 -33.50 7.13
N MET A 16 9.27 -32.23 7.54
CA MET A 16 10.12 -31.13 7.06
C MET A 16 11.59 -31.29 7.44
N VAL A 17 11.87 -31.79 8.65
CA VAL A 17 13.24 -32.07 9.08
C VAL A 17 13.84 -33.23 8.27
N MET A 18 13.06 -34.29 8.00
CA MET A 18 13.50 -35.44 7.22
C MET A 18 13.72 -35.13 5.72
N GLN A 19 12.98 -34.20 5.14
CA GLN A 19 13.25 -33.71 3.79
C GLN A 19 14.61 -33.01 3.70
N LYS A 20 15.01 -32.26 4.74
CA LYS A 20 16.33 -31.60 4.80
C LYS A 20 17.49 -32.60 4.93
N THR A 21 17.24 -33.80 5.43
CA THR A 21 18.25 -34.87 5.57
C THR A 21 18.17 -35.92 4.45
N SER A 22 17.42 -35.65 3.37
CA SER A 22 17.20 -36.56 2.23
C SER A 22 16.57 -37.92 2.61
N GLN A 23 15.90 -38.02 3.75
CA GLN A 23 15.24 -39.26 4.22
C GLN A 23 13.80 -39.42 3.72
N VAL A 24 13.24 -38.37 3.11
CA VAL A 24 11.90 -38.29 2.51
C VAL A 24 12.05 -37.66 1.12
N ASP A 25 11.41 -38.25 0.11
CA ASP A 25 11.41 -37.68 -1.24
C ASP A 25 10.64 -36.37 -1.25
N LYS A 26 11.28 -35.30 -1.72
CA LYS A 26 10.66 -33.99 -1.87
C LYS A 26 10.06 -33.86 -3.27
N THR A 27 8.77 -33.59 -3.36
CA THR A 27 8.17 -33.21 -4.63
C THR A 27 8.65 -31.81 -5.03
N VAL A 28 9.13 -31.68 -6.27
CA VAL A 28 9.52 -30.41 -6.89
C VAL A 28 8.43 -30.03 -7.88
N ASP A 29 7.64 -29.02 -7.53
CA ASP A 29 6.57 -28.50 -8.36
C ASP A 29 6.98 -27.11 -8.87
N THR A 30 7.66 -27.08 -10.01
CA THR A 30 8.21 -25.86 -10.61
C THR A 30 7.10 -24.95 -11.13
N GLU A 31 6.05 -25.53 -11.72
CA GLU A 31 4.91 -24.79 -12.28
C GLU A 31 4.18 -24.02 -11.18
N PHE A 32 3.85 -24.68 -10.06
CA PHE A 32 3.23 -23.99 -8.93
C PHE A 32 4.15 -22.93 -8.32
N ALA A 33 5.46 -23.18 -8.27
CA ALA A 33 6.41 -22.22 -7.71
C ALA A 33 6.49 -20.93 -8.54
N GLU A 34 6.42 -21.04 -9.86
CA GLU A 34 6.38 -19.88 -10.77
C GLU A 34 5.10 -19.05 -10.57
N GLU A 35 3.93 -19.71 -10.53
CA GLU A 35 2.66 -19.02 -10.31
C GLU A 35 2.54 -18.43 -8.90
N GLU A 36 3.03 -19.13 -7.87
CA GLU A 36 3.12 -18.56 -6.53
C GLU A 36 4.01 -17.32 -6.52
N ALA A 37 5.18 -17.33 -7.18
CA ALA A 37 6.07 -16.17 -7.22
C ALA A 37 5.42 -14.94 -7.89
N ARG A 38 4.68 -15.15 -8.99
CA ARG A 38 3.90 -14.08 -9.64
C ARG A 38 2.82 -13.54 -8.72
N TYR A 39 2.07 -14.42 -8.06
CA TYR A 39 1.06 -14.04 -7.07
C TYR A 39 1.65 -13.24 -5.90
N ARG A 40 2.80 -13.66 -5.35
CA ARG A 40 3.49 -12.94 -4.27
C ARG A 40 3.91 -11.54 -4.67
N THR A 41 4.27 -11.35 -5.93
CA THR A 41 4.59 -10.02 -6.48
C THR A 41 3.35 -9.14 -6.49
N LEU A 42 2.23 -9.63 -7.02
CA LEU A 42 0.94 -8.92 -6.99
C LEU A 42 0.51 -8.56 -5.57
N GLU A 43 0.59 -9.51 -4.63
CA GLU A 43 0.24 -9.31 -3.22
C GLU A 43 1.07 -8.18 -2.61
N LYS A 44 2.41 -8.26 -2.74
CA LYS A 44 3.35 -7.27 -2.20
C LYS A 44 3.08 -5.88 -2.78
N GLU A 45 2.96 -5.77 -4.10
CA GLU A 45 2.77 -4.49 -4.79
C GLU A 45 1.42 -3.86 -4.44
N SER A 46 0.36 -4.66 -4.33
CA SER A 46 -0.98 -4.18 -3.96
C SER A 46 -1.03 -3.66 -2.52
N ILE A 47 -0.39 -4.37 -1.57
CA ILE A 47 -0.29 -3.92 -0.17
C ILE A 47 0.52 -2.63 -0.07
N GLN A 48 1.63 -2.55 -0.82
CA GLN A 48 2.44 -1.34 -0.87
C GLN A 48 1.64 -0.17 -1.45
N LEU A 49 0.91 -0.39 -2.55
CA LEU A 49 0.04 0.61 -3.15
C LEU A 49 -1.04 1.09 -2.17
N GLN A 50 -1.66 0.19 -1.40
CA GLN A 50 -2.64 0.56 -0.37
C GLN A 50 -2.04 1.53 0.66
N LYS A 51 -0.83 1.22 1.13
CA LYS A 51 -0.11 2.03 2.10
C LYS A 51 0.24 3.42 1.53
N GLU A 52 0.80 3.47 0.33
CA GLU A 52 1.22 4.72 -0.30
C GLU A 52 0.02 5.59 -0.70
N ALA A 53 -1.05 5.01 -1.22
CA ALA A 53 -2.28 5.75 -1.53
C ALA A 53 -2.90 6.37 -0.27
N LYS A 54 -2.86 5.65 0.86
CA LYS A 54 -3.31 6.21 2.14
C LYS A 54 -2.42 7.35 2.61
N ALA A 55 -1.09 7.16 2.56
CA ALA A 55 -0.12 8.17 2.94
C ALA A 55 -0.26 9.44 2.09
N TYR A 56 -0.52 9.28 0.79
CA TYR A 56 -0.81 10.37 -0.13
C TYR A 56 -2.03 11.20 0.31
N LEU A 57 -3.16 10.55 0.58
CA LEU A 57 -4.36 11.24 1.04
C LEU A 57 -4.13 11.97 2.37
N ASP A 58 -3.45 11.32 3.33
CA ASP A 58 -3.10 11.93 4.62
C ASP A 58 -2.17 13.14 4.44
N SER A 59 -1.25 13.09 3.46
CA SER A 59 -0.34 14.19 3.13
C SER A 59 -1.07 15.40 2.52
N ILE A 60 -2.05 15.18 1.64
CA ILE A 60 -2.87 16.29 1.10
C ILE A 60 -3.63 16.99 2.23
N ARG A 61 -4.26 16.23 3.13
CA ARG A 61 -4.94 16.83 4.30
C ARG A 61 -3.98 17.67 5.13
N GLY A 62 -2.78 17.13 5.38
CA GLY A 62 -1.73 17.82 6.12
C GLY A 62 -1.31 19.13 5.44
N LEU A 63 -1.04 19.09 4.14
CA LEU A 63 -0.67 20.23 3.33
C LEU A 63 -1.75 21.31 3.37
N SER A 64 -2.98 20.93 3.04
CA SER A 64 -4.13 21.84 2.98
C SER A 64 -4.41 22.51 4.32
N SER A 65 -4.39 21.74 5.41
CA SER A 65 -4.59 22.25 6.76
C SER A 65 -3.43 23.16 7.20
N ALA A 66 -2.18 22.82 6.84
CA ALA A 66 -1.03 23.68 7.12
C ALA A 66 -1.12 25.01 6.36
N GLN A 67 -1.52 24.95 5.09
CA GLN A 67 -1.70 26.12 4.24
C GLN A 67 -2.76 27.06 4.81
N ALA A 68 -3.89 26.54 5.31
CA ALA A 68 -4.93 27.32 5.99
C ALA A 68 -4.40 28.02 7.26
N ARG A 69 -3.64 27.32 8.11
CA ARG A 69 -3.02 27.93 9.31
C ARG A 69 -2.02 29.02 8.97
N ILE A 70 -1.24 28.85 7.90
CA ILE A 70 -0.36 29.91 7.39
C ILE A 70 -1.19 31.12 6.98
N GLY A 71 -2.27 30.91 6.21
CA GLY A 71 -3.19 31.98 5.82
C GLY A 71 -3.77 32.75 7.01
N GLU A 72 -4.24 32.04 8.04
CA GLU A 72 -4.73 32.64 9.27
C GLU A 72 -3.66 33.47 9.99
N THR A 73 -2.45 32.93 10.13
CA THR A 73 -1.35 33.59 10.83
C THR A 73 -0.89 34.83 10.06
N VAL A 74 -0.71 34.71 8.74
CA VAL A 74 -0.32 35.82 7.85
C VAL A 74 -1.33 36.96 7.97
N ALA A 75 -2.62 36.67 7.87
CA ALA A 75 -3.67 37.68 7.99
C ALA A 75 -3.67 38.39 9.36
N SER A 76 -3.20 37.75 10.43
CA SER A 76 -3.16 38.36 11.76
C SER A 76 -2.12 39.50 11.89
N PHE A 77 -1.08 39.50 11.05
CA PHE A 77 -0.11 40.61 10.99
C PHE A 77 -0.67 41.87 10.31
N TYR A 78 -1.71 41.73 9.48
CA TYR A 78 -2.28 42.81 8.67
C TYR A 78 -3.71 43.15 9.13
N ALA A 79 -3.82 43.72 10.34
CA ALA A 79 -5.11 44.05 10.96
C ALA A 79 -5.71 45.41 10.52
N ASP A 80 -5.06 46.11 9.58
CA ASP A 80 -5.50 47.41 9.09
C ASP A 80 -6.30 47.30 7.78
N SER A 81 -6.61 48.44 7.15
CA SER A 81 -7.35 48.50 5.87
C SER A 81 -6.44 48.78 4.68
N SER A 82 -5.16 48.42 4.79
CA SER A 82 -4.16 48.60 3.74
C SER A 82 -4.39 47.66 2.53
N ALA A 83 -3.72 47.94 1.41
CA ALA A 83 -3.78 47.05 0.25
C ALA A 83 -3.13 45.69 0.53
N GLU A 84 -2.08 45.71 1.35
CA GLU A 84 -1.36 44.55 1.86
C GLU A 84 -2.26 43.69 2.74
N ALA A 85 -3.08 44.30 3.60
CA ALA A 85 -4.10 43.61 4.39
C ALA A 85 -5.19 42.96 3.54
N MET A 86 -5.58 43.59 2.43
CA MET A 86 -6.49 42.97 1.46
C MET A 86 -5.87 41.74 0.82
N ALA A 87 -4.58 41.78 0.44
CA ALA A 87 -3.85 40.62 -0.10
C ALA A 87 -3.77 39.47 0.91
N ALA A 88 -3.41 39.76 2.17
CA ALA A 88 -3.34 38.78 3.24
C ALA A 88 -4.70 38.12 3.55
N THR A 89 -5.78 38.93 3.56
CA THR A 89 -7.16 38.44 3.74
C THR A 89 -7.61 37.57 2.56
N ALA A 90 -7.29 37.98 1.33
CA ALA A 90 -7.58 37.20 0.13
C ALA A 90 -6.84 35.85 0.13
N TYR A 91 -5.58 35.84 0.53
CA TYR A 91 -4.80 34.62 0.72
C TYR A 91 -5.43 33.70 1.75
N LYS A 92 -5.73 34.19 2.97
CA LYS A 92 -6.40 33.42 4.02
C LYS A 92 -7.67 32.73 3.47
N ARG A 93 -8.56 33.51 2.85
CA ARG A 93 -9.80 32.99 2.27
C ARG A 93 -9.55 31.91 1.21
N ALA A 94 -8.58 32.13 0.32
CA ALA A 94 -8.23 31.15 -0.71
C ALA A 94 -7.77 29.82 -0.08
N THR A 95 -6.94 29.88 0.97
CA THR A 95 -6.45 28.70 1.67
C THR A 95 -7.54 27.96 2.48
N GLU A 96 -8.46 28.68 3.11
CA GLU A 96 -9.61 28.09 3.81
C GLU A 96 -10.60 27.42 2.85
N GLU A 97 -10.85 28.04 1.70
CA GLU A 97 -11.69 27.46 0.65
C GLU A 97 -11.07 26.19 0.06
N LEU A 98 -9.76 26.19 -0.19
CA LEU A 98 -9.01 25.00 -0.62
C LEU A 98 -9.10 23.88 0.41
N ASP A 99 -9.01 24.19 1.71
CA ASP A 99 -9.13 23.19 2.76
C ASP A 99 -10.51 22.57 2.86
N GLY A 100 -11.55 23.41 2.91
CA GLY A 100 -12.93 22.93 2.93
C GLY A 100 -13.32 22.16 1.66
N LYS A 101 -12.72 22.47 0.50
CA LYS A 101 -12.94 21.71 -0.73
C LYS A 101 -12.17 20.40 -0.76
N SER A 102 -10.89 20.40 -0.40
CA SER A 102 -10.06 19.19 -0.36
C SER A 102 -10.70 18.10 0.50
N GLN A 103 -11.28 18.48 1.64
CA GLN A 103 -12.00 17.56 2.52
C GLN A 103 -13.30 17.00 1.91
N ARG A 104 -14.00 17.75 1.05
CA ARG A 104 -15.30 17.31 0.49
C ARG A 104 -15.16 16.62 -0.87
N GLU A 105 -14.31 17.15 -1.72
CA GLU A 105 -14.27 16.86 -3.15
C GLU A 105 -13.10 15.94 -3.53
N LEU A 106 -12.12 15.77 -2.65
CA LEU A 106 -11.02 14.83 -2.83
C LEU A 106 -11.07 13.69 -1.81
N ASP A 107 -11.29 13.96 -0.53
CA ASP A 107 -11.23 12.95 0.53
C ASP A 107 -12.16 11.74 0.33
N ALA A 108 -13.48 12.00 0.33
CA ALA A 108 -14.48 10.95 0.24
C ALA A 108 -14.42 10.23 -1.11
N PRO A 109 -14.30 10.92 -2.26
CA PRO A 109 -14.12 10.26 -3.55
C PRO A 109 -12.85 9.41 -3.61
N PHE A 110 -11.72 9.88 -3.09
CA PHE A 110 -10.46 9.12 -3.12
C PHE A 110 -10.57 7.86 -2.25
N ARG A 111 -11.21 7.95 -1.08
CA ARG A 111 -11.51 6.77 -0.25
C ARG A 111 -12.33 5.73 -1.01
N ALA A 112 -13.46 6.16 -1.58
CA ALA A 112 -14.42 5.27 -2.23
C ALA A 112 -13.88 4.65 -3.53
N THR A 113 -13.11 5.40 -4.32
CA THR A 113 -12.67 4.98 -5.67
C THR A 113 -11.25 4.45 -5.72
N VAL A 114 -10.42 4.72 -4.71
CA VAL A 114 -9.01 4.30 -4.66
C VAL A 114 -8.76 3.40 -3.45
N LEU A 115 -8.94 3.90 -2.23
CA LEU A 115 -8.55 3.15 -1.03
C LEU A 115 -9.40 1.91 -0.77
N GLU A 116 -10.71 2.01 -0.94
CA GLU A 116 -11.63 0.90 -0.70
C GLU A 116 -11.45 -0.25 -1.71
N PRO A 117 -11.36 -0.01 -3.04
CA PRO A 117 -11.07 -1.08 -4.00
C PRO A 117 -9.72 -1.75 -3.75
N ILE A 118 -8.64 -0.98 -3.54
CA ILE A 118 -7.32 -1.55 -3.25
C ILE A 118 -7.36 -2.35 -1.94
N GLY A 119 -8.03 -1.83 -0.91
CA GLY A 119 -8.19 -2.53 0.36
C GLY A 119 -9.00 -3.83 0.25
N ARG A 120 -10.05 -3.84 -0.59
CA ARG A 120 -10.82 -5.05 -0.89
C ARG A 120 -9.96 -6.09 -1.58
N LEU A 121 -9.18 -5.72 -2.60
CA LEU A 121 -8.22 -6.62 -3.23
C LEU A 121 -7.25 -7.20 -2.20
N CYS A 122 -6.66 -6.35 -1.35
CA CYS A 122 -5.73 -6.79 -0.31
C CYS A 122 -6.36 -7.77 0.69
N SER A 123 -7.66 -7.63 0.98
CA SER A 123 -8.36 -8.54 1.87
C SER A 123 -8.45 -9.98 1.34
N TYR A 124 -8.50 -10.16 0.01
CA TYR A 124 -8.61 -11.49 -0.60
C TYR A 124 -7.32 -12.32 -0.45
N PHE A 125 -6.15 -11.66 -0.40
CA PHE A 125 -4.87 -12.34 -0.22
C PHE A 125 -4.81 -13.18 1.06
N THR A 126 -5.54 -12.79 2.11
CA THR A 126 -5.61 -13.57 3.35
C THR A 126 -6.17 -14.97 3.11
N GLU A 127 -7.26 -15.10 2.35
CA GLU A 127 -7.87 -16.40 2.08
C GLU A 127 -7.06 -17.20 1.06
N ILE A 128 -6.49 -16.53 0.05
CA ILE A 128 -5.61 -17.18 -0.94
C ILE A 128 -4.37 -17.77 -0.24
N ASN A 129 -3.76 -17.02 0.68
CA ASN A 129 -2.62 -17.49 1.48
C ASN A 129 -2.98 -18.72 2.32
N LYS A 130 -4.15 -18.75 2.95
CA LYS A 130 -4.61 -19.94 3.69
C LYS A 130 -4.74 -21.16 2.80
N THR A 131 -5.19 -20.98 1.55
CA THR A 131 -5.31 -22.05 0.56
C THR A 131 -3.94 -22.54 0.10
N ILE A 132 -3.00 -21.64 -0.21
CA ILE A 132 -1.59 -21.98 -0.53
C ILE A 132 -0.95 -22.75 0.63
N GLU A 133 -1.09 -22.28 1.87
CA GLU A 133 -0.58 -23.01 3.03
C GLU A 133 -1.24 -24.38 3.19
N LYS A 134 -2.53 -24.50 2.91
CA LYS A 134 -3.26 -25.77 2.97
C LYS A 134 -2.71 -26.73 1.92
N ARG A 135 -2.48 -26.28 0.69
CA ARG A 135 -1.82 -27.04 -0.38
C ARG A 135 -0.43 -27.51 0.06
N ASN A 136 0.40 -26.63 0.60
CA ASN A 136 1.75 -26.97 1.09
C ASN A 136 1.70 -28.02 2.22
N ARG A 137 0.74 -27.92 3.14
CA ARG A 137 0.53 -28.95 4.18
C ARG A 137 0.09 -30.30 3.58
N LYS A 138 -0.69 -30.30 2.50
CA LYS A 138 -1.12 -31.52 1.80
C LYS A 138 -0.01 -32.17 0.99
N LEU A 139 0.86 -31.36 0.38
CA LEU A 139 2.08 -31.86 -0.27
C LEU A 139 2.98 -32.62 0.72
N LEU A 140 3.17 -32.07 1.92
CA LEU A 140 3.93 -32.75 2.99
C LEU A 140 3.27 -34.06 3.45
N ASP A 141 1.93 -34.06 3.57
CA ASP A 141 1.19 -35.27 3.94
C ASP A 141 1.35 -36.35 2.84
N TYR A 142 1.30 -35.97 1.55
CA TYR A 142 1.51 -36.86 0.41
C TYR A 142 2.94 -37.39 0.32
N ASP A 143 3.97 -36.53 0.42
CA ASP A 143 5.38 -36.94 0.39
C ASP A 143 5.72 -37.96 1.50
N ALA A 144 5.15 -37.76 2.70
CA ALA A 144 5.29 -38.69 3.82
C ALA A 144 4.60 -40.04 3.54
N ALA A 145 3.39 -40.03 3.00
CA ALA A 145 2.65 -41.25 2.66
C ALA A 145 3.33 -42.03 1.51
N ARG A 146 3.81 -41.32 0.47
CA ARG A 146 4.59 -41.89 -0.64
C ARG A 146 5.87 -42.56 -0.14
N THR A 147 6.61 -41.88 0.75
CA THR A 147 7.83 -42.44 1.35
C THR A 147 7.54 -43.69 2.19
N LYS A 148 6.45 -43.67 2.98
CA LYS A 148 6.03 -44.83 3.77
C LYS A 148 5.65 -46.02 2.89
N HIS A 149 4.88 -45.78 1.83
CA HIS A 149 4.50 -46.80 0.85
C HIS A 149 5.76 -47.41 0.22
N ARG A 150 6.66 -46.58 -0.34
CA ARG A 150 7.93 -47.04 -0.95
C ARG A 150 8.75 -47.93 -0.02
N LYS A 151 8.94 -47.51 1.24
CA LYS A 151 9.69 -48.31 2.24
C LYS A 151 9.06 -49.67 2.51
N LEU A 152 7.73 -49.77 2.52
CA LEU A 152 7.01 -51.04 2.67
C LEU A 152 7.04 -51.90 1.41
N THR A 153 7.15 -51.29 0.23
CA THR A 153 7.38 -52.00 -1.03
C THR A 153 8.79 -52.59 -1.11
N GLU A 154 9.81 -51.79 -0.76
CA GLU A 154 11.23 -52.21 -0.75
C GLU A 154 11.53 -53.26 0.33
N LYS A 155 10.90 -53.11 1.50
CA LYS A 155 11.03 -54.05 2.63
C LYS A 155 9.63 -54.46 3.11
N PRO A 156 9.06 -55.54 2.52
CA PRO A 156 7.75 -56.04 2.90
C PRO A 156 7.65 -56.38 4.39
N SER A 157 6.51 -56.06 4.98
CA SER A 157 6.18 -56.41 6.36
C SER A 157 5.55 -57.80 6.41
N ASP A 158 5.80 -58.54 7.51
CA ASP A 158 5.15 -59.84 7.76
C ASP A 158 3.62 -59.74 7.86
N ASP A 159 3.11 -58.56 8.24
CA ASP A 159 1.68 -58.23 8.19
C ASP A 159 1.24 -57.83 6.76
N PRO A 160 0.44 -58.66 6.07
CA PRO A 160 0.03 -58.43 4.68
C PRO A 160 -0.94 -57.26 4.52
N THR A 161 -1.52 -56.74 5.60
CA THR A 161 -2.47 -55.63 5.56
C THR A 161 -1.79 -54.25 5.51
N LYS A 162 -0.51 -54.17 5.91
CA LYS A 162 0.18 -52.87 6.01
C LYS A 162 0.44 -52.21 4.67
N LEU A 163 0.82 -52.99 3.66
CA LEU A 163 1.11 -52.46 2.33
C LEU A 163 -0.17 -51.91 1.66
N PRO A 164 -1.28 -52.67 1.55
CA PRO A 164 -2.55 -52.14 1.02
C PRO A 164 -3.08 -50.91 1.77
N ARG A 165 -2.88 -50.87 3.10
CA ARG A 165 -3.26 -49.71 3.91
C ARG A 165 -2.40 -48.48 3.60
N ALA A 166 -1.09 -48.65 3.44
CA ALA A 166 -0.19 -47.55 3.10
C ALA A 166 -0.44 -47.03 1.68
N GLU A 167 -0.76 -47.92 0.74
CA GLU A 167 -1.19 -47.57 -0.62
C GLU A 167 -2.45 -46.70 -0.60
N ARG A 168 -3.49 -47.13 0.14
CA ARG A 168 -4.71 -46.34 0.30
C ARG A 168 -4.47 -44.98 0.97
N GLU A 169 -3.65 -44.93 2.02
CA GLU A 169 -3.26 -43.68 2.68
C GLU A 169 -2.51 -42.72 1.72
N MET A 170 -1.69 -43.26 0.81
CA MET A 170 -0.99 -42.49 -0.21
C MET A 170 -1.94 -41.93 -1.29
N GLU A 171 -2.83 -42.77 -1.83
CA GLU A 171 -3.85 -42.36 -2.81
C GLU A 171 -4.77 -41.28 -2.24
N ASP A 172 -5.28 -41.47 -1.02
CA ASP A 172 -6.13 -40.48 -0.35
C ASP A 172 -5.39 -39.14 -0.13
N ALA A 173 -4.10 -39.18 0.22
CA ALA A 173 -3.29 -37.99 0.38
C ALA A 173 -3.01 -37.29 -0.96
N LYS A 174 -2.78 -38.06 -2.03
CA LYS A 174 -2.56 -37.58 -3.39
C LYS A 174 -3.79 -36.82 -3.90
N ILE A 175 -4.98 -37.40 -3.79
CA ILE A 175 -6.24 -36.76 -4.24
C ILE A 175 -6.41 -35.38 -3.59
N LEU A 176 -6.21 -35.28 -2.27
CA LEU A 176 -6.36 -34.02 -1.54
C LEU A 176 -5.29 -32.97 -1.90
N PHE A 177 -4.08 -33.41 -2.22
CA PHE A 177 -3.02 -32.52 -2.71
C PHE A 177 -3.34 -32.04 -4.13
N ASP A 178 -3.59 -32.96 -5.06
CA ASP A 178 -3.84 -32.67 -6.48
C ASP A 178 -5.04 -31.74 -6.65
N GLN A 179 -6.11 -31.92 -5.86
CA GLN A 179 -7.27 -31.01 -5.85
C GLN A 179 -6.89 -29.56 -5.58
N LEU A 180 -6.11 -29.30 -4.52
CA LEU A 180 -5.68 -27.95 -4.17
C LEU A 180 -4.61 -27.42 -5.14
N ASN A 181 -3.75 -28.30 -5.65
CA ASN A 181 -2.70 -27.93 -6.58
C ASN A 181 -3.29 -27.43 -7.90
N ASN A 182 -4.18 -28.22 -8.49
CA ASN A 182 -4.81 -27.92 -9.77
C ASN A 182 -5.69 -26.67 -9.64
N GLN A 183 -6.43 -26.52 -8.53
CA GLN A 183 -7.19 -25.31 -8.26
C GLN A 183 -6.29 -24.06 -8.29
N LEU A 184 -5.16 -24.07 -7.56
CA LEU A 184 -4.28 -22.91 -7.50
C LEU A 184 -3.57 -22.65 -8.84
N LEU A 185 -3.17 -23.69 -9.56
CA LEU A 185 -2.58 -23.56 -10.90
C LEU A 185 -3.56 -22.95 -11.91
N GLU A 186 -4.85 -23.24 -11.78
CA GLU A 186 -5.89 -22.68 -12.63
C GLU A 186 -6.26 -21.24 -12.23
N GLU A 187 -6.44 -20.98 -10.93
CA GLU A 187 -7.03 -19.74 -10.43
C GLU A 187 -6.01 -18.60 -10.22
N LEU A 188 -4.76 -18.89 -9.85
CA LEU A 188 -3.75 -17.84 -9.62
C LEU A 188 -3.44 -17.03 -10.90
N PRO A 189 -3.23 -17.64 -12.08
CA PRO A 189 -3.01 -16.87 -13.32
C PRO A 189 -4.20 -15.97 -13.65
N GLN A 190 -5.43 -16.47 -13.49
CA GLN A 190 -6.65 -15.70 -13.76
C GLN A 190 -6.77 -14.49 -12.82
N LEU A 191 -6.50 -14.68 -11.53
CA LEU A 191 -6.46 -13.59 -10.56
C LEU A 191 -5.42 -12.52 -10.97
N ILE A 192 -4.23 -12.96 -11.39
CA ILE A 192 -3.17 -12.06 -11.84
C ILE A 192 -3.65 -11.28 -13.05
N ASP A 193 -4.27 -11.91 -14.05
CA ASP A 193 -4.74 -11.21 -15.26
C ASP A 193 -5.84 -10.20 -14.97
N LEU A 194 -6.71 -10.48 -13.99
CA LEU A 194 -7.76 -9.55 -13.55
C LEU A 194 -7.23 -8.30 -12.82
N ARG A 195 -5.94 -8.26 -12.42
CA ARG A 195 -5.37 -7.11 -11.69
C ARG A 195 -5.53 -5.79 -12.46
N ILE A 196 -5.35 -5.82 -13.78
CA ILE A 196 -5.40 -4.62 -14.62
C ILE A 196 -6.83 -4.07 -14.67
N PRO A 197 -7.83 -4.78 -15.19
CA PRO A 197 -9.19 -4.25 -15.26
C PRO A 197 -9.80 -3.91 -13.88
N TYR A 198 -9.32 -4.55 -12.81
CA TYR A 198 -9.74 -4.21 -11.45
C TYR A 198 -9.15 -2.89 -10.94
N LEU A 199 -7.86 -2.63 -11.18
CA LEU A 199 -7.17 -1.44 -10.66
C LEU A 199 -7.24 -0.23 -11.61
N ASP A 200 -7.50 -0.44 -12.90
CA ASP A 200 -7.53 0.61 -13.92
C ASP A 200 -8.51 1.76 -13.59
N PRO A 201 -9.76 1.50 -13.14
CA PRO A 201 -10.67 2.57 -12.73
C PRO A 201 -10.17 3.36 -11.53
N SER A 202 -9.49 2.71 -10.57
CA SER A 202 -8.88 3.37 -9.42
C SER A 202 -7.70 4.25 -9.83
N PHE A 203 -6.88 3.78 -10.78
CA PHE A 203 -5.79 4.56 -11.35
C PHE A 203 -6.32 5.80 -12.08
N GLU A 204 -7.32 5.64 -12.94
CA GLU A 204 -7.93 6.77 -13.65
C GLU A 204 -8.55 7.78 -12.68
N ALA A 205 -9.31 7.31 -11.68
CA ALA A 205 -9.90 8.17 -10.66
C ALA A 205 -8.84 8.95 -9.89
N MET A 206 -7.74 8.29 -9.51
CA MET A 206 -6.63 8.92 -8.80
C MET A 206 -6.01 10.06 -9.62
N VAL A 207 -5.71 9.83 -10.90
CA VAL A 207 -5.12 10.86 -11.79
C VAL A 207 -6.08 12.04 -11.98
N ARG A 208 -7.38 11.78 -12.18
CA ARG A 208 -8.39 12.84 -12.33
C ARG A 208 -8.52 13.69 -11.06
N MET A 209 -8.52 13.06 -9.88
CA MET A 209 -8.58 13.78 -8.60
C MET A 209 -7.32 14.62 -8.36
N GLN A 210 -6.15 14.08 -8.70
CA GLN A 210 -4.87 14.79 -8.63
C GLN A 210 -4.85 16.02 -9.52
N THR A 211 -5.29 15.87 -10.77
CA THR A 211 -5.37 16.98 -11.75
C THR A 211 -6.29 18.07 -11.24
N ARG A 212 -7.49 17.70 -10.81
CA ARG A 212 -8.47 18.65 -10.27
C ARG A 212 -7.94 19.41 -9.05
N PHE A 213 -7.29 18.70 -8.12
CA PHE A 213 -6.70 19.33 -6.94
C PHE A 213 -5.64 20.37 -7.31
N ALA A 214 -4.78 20.04 -8.29
CA ALA A 214 -3.76 20.97 -8.78
C ALA A 214 -4.36 22.19 -9.49
N GLU A 215 -5.38 21.99 -10.34
CA GLU A 215 -6.11 23.06 -11.02
C GLU A 215 -6.77 24.01 -10.02
N GLU A 216 -7.48 23.47 -9.03
CA GLU A 216 -8.13 24.30 -8.00
C GLU A 216 -7.11 25.08 -7.18
N GLY A 217 -5.97 24.47 -6.83
CA GLY A 217 -4.86 25.15 -6.17
C GLY A 217 -4.33 26.32 -6.99
N TYR A 218 -4.09 26.10 -8.29
CA TYR A 218 -3.65 27.13 -9.22
C TYR A 218 -4.65 28.27 -9.36
N GLU A 219 -5.94 27.97 -9.55
CA GLU A 219 -6.98 28.99 -9.69
C GLU A 219 -7.12 29.85 -8.43
N LYS A 220 -7.13 29.21 -7.25
CA LYS A 220 -7.33 29.91 -5.97
C LYS A 220 -6.14 30.78 -5.62
N LEU A 221 -4.92 30.26 -5.73
CA LEU A 221 -3.71 31.02 -5.44
C LEU A 221 -3.39 32.04 -6.53
N GLY A 222 -3.64 31.72 -7.80
CA GLY A 222 -3.54 32.67 -8.91
C GLY A 222 -4.46 33.87 -8.72
N GLY A 223 -5.67 33.64 -8.19
CA GLY A 223 -6.60 34.70 -7.80
C GLY A 223 -6.13 35.61 -6.66
N VAL A 224 -5.10 35.22 -5.90
CA VAL A 224 -4.46 36.09 -4.89
C VAL A 224 -3.43 37.01 -5.54
N GLN A 225 -2.79 36.58 -6.63
CA GLN A 225 -1.72 37.33 -7.27
C GLN A 225 -2.15 38.71 -7.76
N ARG A 226 -3.44 38.90 -8.09
CA ARG A 226 -3.99 40.22 -8.49
C ARG A 226 -3.92 41.29 -7.40
N PHE A 227 -3.64 40.92 -6.15
CA PHE A 227 -3.47 41.85 -5.04
C PHE A 227 -2.01 42.28 -4.84
N PHE A 228 -1.06 41.66 -5.55
CA PHE A 228 0.35 42.04 -5.51
C PHE A 228 0.65 43.10 -6.58
N ALA A 229 1.67 43.91 -6.33
CA ALA A 229 2.09 44.97 -7.27
C ALA A 229 2.57 44.37 -8.60
N GLU A 230 2.33 45.11 -9.69
CA GLU A 230 2.87 44.79 -11.01
C GLU A 230 4.41 44.87 -10.94
N GLY A 231 5.10 43.76 -11.21
CA GLY A 231 6.57 43.67 -11.14
C GLY A 231 7.11 42.71 -10.07
N VAL A 232 6.34 42.35 -9.03
CA VAL A 232 6.80 41.44 -7.95
C VAL A 232 7.36 40.11 -8.48
N ARG A 233 6.80 39.59 -9.58
CA ARG A 233 7.29 38.36 -10.22
C ARG A 233 8.67 38.53 -10.86
N GLU A 234 8.94 39.69 -11.45
CA GLU A 234 10.23 40.04 -12.06
C GLU A 234 11.24 40.37 -10.95
N GLU A 235 10.83 41.14 -9.94
CA GLU A 235 11.63 41.42 -8.74
C GLU A 235 12.07 40.15 -8.01
N TYR A 236 11.18 39.15 -7.89
CA TYR A 236 11.56 37.84 -7.36
C TYR A 236 12.58 37.12 -8.26
N ALA A 237 12.34 37.09 -9.57
CA ALA A 237 13.23 36.42 -10.52
C ALA A 237 14.64 37.05 -10.56
N GLU A 238 14.74 38.34 -10.26
CA GLU A 238 15.99 39.10 -10.18
C GLU A 238 16.62 39.11 -8.78
N GLY A 239 16.01 38.46 -7.78
CA GLY A 239 16.50 38.42 -6.39
C GLY A 239 16.32 39.71 -5.59
N GLN A 240 15.51 40.65 -6.10
CA GLN A 240 15.28 41.94 -5.44
C GLN A 240 14.46 41.82 -4.16
N LEU A 241 13.60 40.78 -4.04
CA LEU A 241 12.84 40.53 -2.81
C LEU A 241 13.74 40.25 -1.60
N ASP A 242 14.85 39.53 -1.79
CA ASP A 242 15.79 39.25 -0.70
C ASP A 242 16.46 40.55 -0.21
N VAL A 243 16.84 41.43 -1.14
CA VAL A 243 17.41 42.75 -0.83
C VAL A 243 16.42 43.63 -0.08
N GLN A 244 15.13 43.60 -0.45
CA GLN A 244 14.08 44.33 0.27
C GLN A 244 13.94 43.84 1.72
N VAL A 245 13.92 42.51 1.93
CA VAL A 245 13.84 41.92 3.28
C VAL A 245 15.07 42.27 4.11
N GLU A 246 16.28 42.18 3.55
CA GLU A 246 17.51 42.56 4.25
C GLU A 246 17.54 44.04 4.62
N GLY A 247 17.04 44.92 3.75
CA GLY A 247 16.90 46.34 4.02
C GLY A 247 16.00 46.62 5.24
N VAL A 248 14.81 46.00 5.28
CA VAL A 248 13.89 46.13 6.43
C VAL A 248 14.52 45.55 7.71
N LEU A 249 15.22 44.42 7.61
CA LEU A 249 15.95 43.86 8.75
C LEU A 249 17.03 44.80 9.28
N GLN A 250 17.71 45.54 8.41
CA GLN A 250 18.69 46.53 8.81
C GLN A 250 18.04 47.71 9.54
N GLU A 251 16.91 48.21 9.03
CA GLU A 251 16.12 49.25 9.74
C GLU A 251 15.68 48.76 11.13
N MET A 252 15.24 47.51 11.24
CA MET A 252 14.89 46.92 12.54
C MET A 252 16.08 46.87 13.50
N ARG A 253 17.29 46.57 13.03
CA ARG A 253 18.51 46.53 13.87
C ARG A 253 18.90 47.91 14.39
N GLU A 254 18.57 48.97 13.66
CA GLU A 254 18.83 50.35 14.06
C GLU A 254 17.87 50.86 15.13
N LEU A 255 16.77 50.15 15.41
CA LEU A 255 15.87 50.45 16.51
C LEU A 255 16.60 50.31 17.86
N SER A 256 16.44 51.31 18.72
CA SER A 256 17.02 51.34 20.07
C SER A 256 16.59 50.15 20.96
N ILE A 257 15.49 49.50 20.61
CA ILE A 257 14.94 48.33 21.30
C ILE A 257 15.81 47.08 21.08
N CYS A 258 16.47 46.96 19.92
CA CYS A 258 17.32 45.82 19.62
C CYS A 258 18.65 45.83 20.39
N GLY A 259 18.97 46.91 21.12
CA GLY A 259 20.21 47.03 21.89
C GLY A 259 21.49 46.92 21.06
N MET A 260 21.37 46.99 19.72
CA MET A 260 22.47 46.84 18.77
C MET A 260 23.16 48.17 18.43
N SER A 261 22.76 49.27 19.09
CA SER A 261 23.46 50.55 19.03
C SER A 261 24.40 50.74 20.24
N SER A 262 25.44 49.91 20.29
CA SER A 262 26.81 50.25 20.73
C SER A 262 27.74 49.05 20.56
#